data_AF-A0A957UDV7-F1
#
_entry.id   AF-A0A957UDV7-F1
#
_cell.length_a   1.000
_cell.length_b   1.000
_cell.length_c   1.000
_cell.angle_alpha   90.00
_cell.angle_beta   90.00
_cell.angle_gamma   90.00
#
_symmetry.space_group_name_H-M   'P 1'
#
loop_
_entity.id
_entity.type
_entity.pdbx_description
1 polymer ?
#
loop_
_entity_poly.entity_id
_entity_poly.type
_entity_poly.pdbx_seq_one_letter_code
_entity_poly.pdbx_strand_id
1 'polypeptide(L)'
;VVHVHGQPTFIEDRDWLHAHVGRLTGEHEAKQADPWQVEDAPADFTETLLRAIVGVEIRIQRIEGKWKTSQNRPERDRQGVVDGLLGKGDAHAAAMAALVQQQLQ
;
A
#
# COMPACT_ATOMS: atom_id res chain seq x y z
N VAL A 1 4.32 11.18 1.35
CA VAL A 1 3.45 10.92 0.18
C VAL A 1 4.32 10.34 -0.92
N VAL A 2 3.84 9.31 -1.61
CA VAL A 2 4.50 8.72 -2.77
C VAL A 2 3.53 8.79 -3.94
N HIS A 3 3.97 9.34 -5.06
CA HIS A 3 3.25 9.33 -6.33
C HIS A 3 4.00 8.43 -7.30
N VAL A 4 3.30 7.47 -7.90
CA VAL A 4 3.82 6.60 -8.95
C VAL A 4 3.13 6.99 -10.25
N HIS A 5 3.92 7.27 -11.28
CA HIS A 5 3.44 7.63 -12.61
C HIS A 5 3.82 6.54 -13.60
N GLY A 6 2.90 6.24 -14.50
CA GLY A 6 3.08 5.25 -15.54
C GLY A 6 1.93 5.28 -16.52
N GLN A 7 2.10 4.54 -17.63
CA GLN A 7 1.04 4.35 -18.61
C GLN A 7 0.26 3.07 -18.26
N PRO A 8 -1.08 3.13 -18.19
CA PRO A 8 -1.89 1.94 -17.97
C PRO A 8 -1.95 1.08 -19.23
N THR A 9 -1.92 -0.24 -19.04
CA THR A 9 -2.27 -1.26 -20.02
C THR A 9 -3.45 -2.05 -19.47
N PHE A 10 -4.44 -2.30 -20.31
CA PHE A 10 -5.62 -3.09 -19.96
C PHE A 10 -5.40 -4.54 -20.35
N ILE A 11 -5.72 -5.46 -19.46
CA ILE A 11 -5.48 -6.90 -19.62
C ILE A 11 -6.81 -7.63 -19.42
N GLU A 12 -7.27 -8.32 -20.46
CA GLU A 12 -8.49 -9.14 -20.45
C GLU A 12 -8.16 -10.64 -20.48
N ASP A 13 -6.87 -11.00 -20.47
CA ASP A 13 -6.40 -12.38 -20.48
C ASP A 13 -6.85 -13.11 -19.19
N ARG A 14 -7.62 -14.18 -19.37
CA ARG A 14 -8.24 -14.93 -18.27
C ARG A 14 -7.20 -15.51 -17.30
N ASP A 15 -6.13 -16.09 -17.83
CA ASP A 15 -5.12 -16.76 -17.00
C ASP A 15 -4.32 -15.75 -16.18
N TRP A 16 -3.98 -14.61 -16.80
CA TRP A 16 -3.39 -13.47 -16.11
C TRP A 16 -4.30 -12.95 -15.00
N LEU A 17 -5.60 -12.76 -15.26
CA LEU A 17 -6.56 -12.27 -14.27
C LEU A 17 -6.72 -13.24 -13.11
N HIS A 18 -6.84 -14.54 -13.39
CA HIS A 18 -6.92 -15.57 -12.36
C HIS A 18 -5.67 -15.55 -11.47
N ALA A 19 -4.47 -15.53 -12.06
CA ALA A 19 -3.22 -15.47 -11.32
C ALA A 19 -3.10 -14.19 -10.49
N HIS A 20 -3.56 -13.05 -11.04
CA HIS A 20 -3.53 -11.77 -10.34
C HIS A 20 -4.45 -11.77 -9.11
N VAL A 21 -5.69 -12.25 -9.25
CA VAL A 21 -6.64 -12.38 -8.14
C VAL A 21 -6.10 -13.35 -7.10
N GLY A 22 -5.57 -14.51 -7.51
CA GLY A 22 -4.96 -15.48 -6.59
C GLY A 22 -3.83 -14.88 -5.75
N ARG A 23 -2.94 -14.08 -6.37
CA ARG A 23 -1.88 -13.39 -5.62
C ARG A 23 -2.44 -12.36 -4.62
N LEU A 24 -3.44 -11.56 -5.02
CA LEU A 24 -4.08 -10.60 -4.13
C LEU A 24 -4.76 -11.30 -2.94
N THR A 25 -5.48 -12.39 -3.19
CA THR A 25 -6.08 -13.23 -2.16
C THR A 25 -5.00 -13.73 -1.20
N GLY A 26 -3.91 -14.31 -1.71
CA GLY A 26 -2.80 -14.77 -0.87
C GLY A 26 -2.20 -13.65 -0.01
N GLU A 27 -2.00 -12.45 -0.56
CA GLU A 27 -1.47 -11.30 0.20
C GLU A 27 -2.41 -10.82 1.31
N HIS A 28 -3.72 -10.80 1.06
CA HIS A 28 -4.72 -10.27 1.99
C HIS A 28 -5.19 -11.30 3.03
N GLU A 29 -5.19 -12.59 2.70
CA GLU A 29 -5.61 -13.69 3.60
C GLU A 29 -4.45 -14.26 4.42
N ALA A 30 -3.20 -13.90 4.13
CA ALA A 30 -1.98 -14.45 4.77
C ALA A 30 -1.96 -14.40 6.31
N LYS A 31 -2.73 -13.51 6.93
CA LYS A 31 -2.79 -13.33 8.39
C LYS A 31 -4.00 -14.01 9.05
N GLN A 32 -4.89 -14.61 8.27
CA GLN A 32 -6.03 -15.33 8.81
C GLN A 32 -5.59 -16.68 9.39
N ALA A 33 -6.34 -17.16 10.38
CA ALA A 33 -6.11 -18.49 10.95
C ALA A 33 -6.40 -19.60 9.93
N ASP A 34 -7.34 -19.36 9.02
CA ASP A 34 -7.72 -20.24 7.92
C ASP A 34 -7.76 -19.41 6.62
N PRO A 35 -6.64 -19.28 5.90
CA PRO A 35 -6.53 -18.42 4.72
C PRO A 35 -7.33 -18.95 3.54
N TRP A 36 -8.38 -18.22 3.14
CA TRP A 36 -9.18 -18.56 1.98
C TRP A 36 -8.36 -18.50 0.68
N GLN A 37 -8.59 -19.45 -0.23
CA GLN A 37 -8.00 -19.52 -1.57
C GLN A 37 -9.06 -19.36 -2.64
N VAL A 38 -8.67 -18.85 -3.82
CA VAL A 38 -9.60 -18.70 -4.96
C VAL A 38 -10.16 -20.06 -5.39
N GLU A 39 -9.36 -21.11 -5.26
CA GLU A 39 -9.72 -22.49 -5.55
C GLU A 39 -10.75 -23.10 -4.57
N ASP A 40 -11.01 -22.45 -3.43
CA ASP A 40 -12.06 -22.88 -2.50
C ASP A 40 -13.46 -22.53 -3.03
N ALA A 41 -13.58 -21.63 -4.02
CA ALA A 41 -14.82 -21.36 -4.72
C ALA A 41 -15.04 -22.32 -5.90
N PRO A 42 -16.31 -22.63 -6.26
CA PRO A 42 -16.61 -23.36 -7.49
C PRO A 42 -16.00 -22.69 -8.72
N ALA A 43 -15.39 -23.49 -9.61
CA ALA A 43 -14.67 -22.95 -10.76
C ALA A 43 -15.57 -22.11 -11.68
N ASP A 44 -16.81 -22.54 -11.92
CA ASP A 44 -17.79 -21.82 -12.74
C ASP A 44 -18.19 -20.44 -12.16
N PHE A 45 -18.22 -20.35 -10.84
CA PHE A 45 -18.43 -19.10 -10.12
C PHE A 45 -17.26 -18.14 -10.36
N THR A 46 -16.03 -18.59 -10.13
CA THR A 46 -14.81 -17.78 -10.35
C THR A 46 -14.69 -17.36 -11.82
N GLU A 47 -14.92 -18.26 -12.77
CA GLU A 47 -14.91 -17.94 -14.20
C GLU A 47 -15.90 -16.83 -14.57
N THR A 48 -17.07 -16.81 -13.93
CA THR A 48 -18.09 -15.79 -14.18
C THR A 48 -17.66 -14.42 -13.66
N LEU A 49 -17.03 -14.37 -12.48
CA LEU A 49 -16.53 -13.12 -11.92
C LEU A 49 -15.31 -12.58 -12.68
N LEU A 50 -14.42 -13.46 -13.16
CA LEU A 50 -13.27 -13.04 -13.96
C LEU A 50 -13.68 -12.36 -15.27
N ARG A 51 -14.79 -12.77 -15.89
CA ARG A 51 -15.35 -12.11 -17.08
C ARG A 51 -15.93 -10.72 -16.80
N ALA A 52 -16.17 -10.38 -15.54
CA ALA A 52 -16.77 -9.10 -15.14
C ALA A 52 -15.73 -8.03 -14.77
N ILE A 53 -14.43 -8.35 -14.84
CA ILE A 53 -13.34 -7.44 -14.48
C ILE A 53 -12.37 -7.24 -15.64
N VAL A 54 -11.63 -6.13 -15.59
CA VAL A 54 -10.47 -5.89 -16.44
C VAL A 54 -9.24 -5.65 -15.57
N GLY A 55 -8.12 -6.25 -15.95
CA GLY A 55 -6.83 -6.02 -15.33
C GLY A 55 -6.28 -4.68 -15.76
N VAL A 56 -5.67 -3.94 -14.83
CA VAL A 56 -4.97 -2.69 -15.13
C VAL A 56 -3.54 -2.81 -14.63
N GLU A 57 -2.60 -2.84 -15.56
CA GLU A 57 -1.17 -2.78 -15.24
C GLU A 57 -0.65 -1.38 -15.51
N ILE A 58 -0.03 -0.75 -14.51
CA ILE A 58 0.65 0.54 -14.68
C ILE A 58 2.15 0.29 -14.71
N ARG A 59 2.74 0.36 -15.91
CA ARG A 59 4.21 0.26 -16.04
C ARG A 59 4.85 1.50 -15.43
N ILE A 60 5.60 1.32 -14.35
CA ILE A 60 6.25 2.43 -13.63
C ILE A 60 7.23 3.14 -14.56
N GLN A 61 7.04 4.45 -14.70
CA GLN A 61 7.91 5.35 -15.45
C GLN A 61 8.63 6.34 -14.53
N ARG A 62 7.96 6.78 -13.46
CA ARG A 62 8.52 7.73 -12.50
C ARG A 62 7.90 7.52 -11.12
N ILE A 63 8.72 7.69 -10.08
CA ILE A 63 8.28 7.71 -8.69
C ILE A 63 8.71 9.05 -8.09
N GLU A 64 7.77 9.74 -7.44
CA GLU A 64 8.02 10.96 -6.69
C GLU A 64 7.68 10.76 -5.21
N GLY A 65 8.67 10.97 -4.35
CA GLY A 65 8.50 10.96 -2.91
C GLY A 65 8.53 12.38 -2.35
N LYS A 66 7.58 12.68 -1.46
CA LYS A 66 7.64 13.89 -0.63
C LYS A 66 7.54 13.53 0.84
N TRP A 67 8.62 13.78 1.57
CA TRP A 67 8.66 13.78 3.02
C TRP A 67 8.08 15.08 3.56
N LYS A 68 7.12 14.99 4.47
CA LYS A 68 6.52 16.12 5.17
C LYS A 68 6.72 15.92 6.67
N THR A 69 7.91 16.26 7.15
CA THR A 69 8.37 15.98 8.52
C THR A 69 8.73 17.27 9.25
N SER A 70 7.95 18.33 9.02
CA SER A 70 8.14 19.65 9.64
C SER A 70 9.51 20.30 9.37
N GLN A 71 10.17 19.93 8.26
CA GLN A 71 11.49 20.45 7.90
C GLN A 71 11.56 21.99 7.73
N ASN A 72 10.42 22.68 7.58
CA ASN A 72 10.36 24.14 7.41
C ASN A 72 10.09 24.91 8.72
N ARG A 73 10.29 24.28 9.88
CA ARG A 73 10.02 24.86 11.20
C ARG A 73 11.31 25.01 12.01
N PRO A 74 11.38 25.99 12.93
CA PRO A 74 12.47 26.09 13.90
C PRO A 74 12.62 24.79 14.70
N GLU A 75 13.84 24.50 15.14
CA GLU A 75 14.18 23.30 15.91
C GLU A 75 13.27 23.08 17.12
N ARG A 76 12.97 24.14 17.89
CA ARG A 76 12.05 24.08 19.04
C ARG A 76 10.68 23.52 18.67
N ASP A 77 10.10 23.97 17.56
CA ASP A 77 8.78 23.53 17.12
C ASP A 77 8.82 22.07 16.67
N ARG A 78 9.93 21.66 16.04
CA ARG A 78 10.14 20.28 15.60
C ARG A 78 10.29 19.33 16.79
N GLN A 79 11.00 19.74 17.84
CA GLN A 79 11.08 18.98 19.09
C GLN A 79 9.70 18.85 19.74
N GLY A 80 8.92 19.94 19.80
CA GLY A 80 7.54 19.89 20.31
C GLY A 80 6.63 18.94 19.52
N VAL A 81 6.82 18.84 18.20
CA VAL A 81 6.12 17.86 17.35
C VAL A 81 6.52 16.43 17.71
N VAL A 82 7.81 16.16 17.92
CA VAL A 82 8.31 14.84 18.33
C VAL A 82 7.70 14.43 19.67
N ASP A 83 7.79 15.30 20.68
CA ASP A 83 7.28 15.02 22.03
C ASP A 83 5.76 14.78 22.00
N GLY A 84 5.03 15.62 21.25
CA GLY A 84 3.58 15.48 21.07
C GLY A 84 3.17 14.21 20.32
N LEU A 85 3.97 13.75 19.36
CA LEU A 85 3.72 12.48 18.65
C LEU A 85 4.01 11.27 19.54
N LEU A 86 5.11 11.27 20.29
CA LEU A 86 5.45 10.20 21.22
C LEU A 86 4.42 10.07 22.35
N GLY A 87 3.82 11.19 22.78
CA GLY A 87 2.76 11.19 23.79
C GLY A 87 1.42 10.55 23.38
N LYS A 88 1.21 10.23 22.08
CA LYS A 88 -0.05 9.62 21.60
C LYS A 88 -0.13 8.11 21.80
N GLY A 89 1.00 7.44 22.01
CA GLY A 89 1.05 5.99 22.24
C GLY A 89 0.66 5.12 21.03
N ASP A 90 0.55 5.69 19.83
CA ASP A 90 0.22 4.95 18.61
C ASP A 90 1.47 4.70 17.74
N ALA A 91 1.53 3.53 17.11
CA ALA A 91 2.70 3.11 16.33
C ALA A 91 2.98 4.02 15.13
N HIS A 92 1.95 4.62 14.54
CA HIS A 92 2.11 5.52 13.40
C HIS A 92 2.72 6.86 13.83
N ALA A 93 2.32 7.40 14.98
CA ALA A 93 2.89 8.59 15.56
C ALA A 93 4.33 8.36 16.02
N ALA A 94 4.64 7.20 16.61
CA ALA A 94 6.01 6.83 16.94
C ALA A 94 6.91 6.78 15.69
N ALA A 95 6.42 6.16 14.60
CA ALA A 95 7.14 6.14 13.32
C ALA A 95 7.34 7.56 12.75
N MET A 96 6.32 8.42 12.82
CA MET A 96 6.44 9.82 12.38
C MET A 96 7.41 10.63 13.25
N ALA A 97 7.42 10.42 14.56
CA ALA A 97 8.34 11.08 15.48
C ALA A 97 9.80 10.76 15.12
N ALA A 98 10.10 9.48 14.84
CA ALA A 98 11.42 9.06 14.40
C ALA A 98 11.86 9.75 13.09
N LEU A 99 10.93 9.93 12.14
CA LEU A 99 11.20 10.62 10.87
C LEU A 99 11.45 12.12 11.05
N VAL A 100 10.75 12.78 11.99
CA VAL A 100 10.99 14.19 12.34
C VAL A 100 12.33 14.37 13.06
N GLN A 101 12.71 13.41 13.92
CA GLN A 101 14.00 13.39 14.61
C GLN A 101 15.18 13.21 13.66
N GLN A 102 15.06 12.34 12.64
CA GLN A 102 16.13 12.14 11.65
C GLN A 102 16.51 13.41 10.88
N GLN A 103 15.60 14.37 10.77
CA GLN A 103 15.88 15.66 10.12
C GLN A 103 16.51 16.68 11.08
N LEU A 104 16.62 16.39 12.39
CA LEU A 104 17.19 17.32 13.40
C LEU A 104 18.72 17.24 13.40
N GLN A 105 19.26 16.18 12.81
CA GLN A 105 20.68 16.00 12.51
C GLN A 105 21.02 16.71 11.20
#